data_AF-I0AL12-F1
#
_entry.id   AF-I0AL12-F1
#
_cell.length_a   1.000
_cell.length_b   1.000
_cell.length_c   1.000
_cell.angle_alpha   90.00
_cell.angle_beta   90.00
_cell.angle_gamma   90.00
#
_symmetry.space_group_name_H-M   'P 1'
#
loop_
_entity.id
_entity.type
_entity.pdbx_description
1 polymer ?
#
loop_
_entity_poly.entity_id
_entity_poly.type
_entity_poly.pdbx_seq_one_letter_code
_entity_poly.pdbx_strand_id
1 'polypeptide(L)' 'MIKIFHICLPQIKNKINFKRHIRIALFVGTILNFINQYENIIEMNYQKLNVFHALITYCVPFFVSVYSAATFNHQEETND' A
#
# COMPACT_ATOMS: atom_id res chain seq x y z
N MET A 1 13.33 11.38 8.82
CA MET A 1 11.93 10.89 8.96
C MET A 1 10.88 11.99 8.77
N ILE A 2 10.93 13.12 9.50
CA ILE A 2 9.88 14.16 9.43
C ILE A 2 9.69 14.76 8.02
N LYS A 3 10.78 14.99 7.27
CA LYS A 3 10.71 15.52 5.88
C LYS A 3 9.91 14.61 4.94
N ILE A 4 10.09 13.29 5.04
CA ILE A 4 9.38 12.30 4.20
C ILE A 4 7.87 12.37 4.43
N PHE A 5 7.46 12.50 5.70
CA PHE A 5 6.05 12.58 6.06
C PHE A 5 5.37 13.82 5.43
N HIS A 6 6.08 14.94 5.40
CA HIS A 6 5.60 16.19 4.80
C HIS A 6 5.39 16.07 3.28
N ILE A 7 6.28 15.34 2.59
CA ILE A 7 6.19 15.10 1.12
C ILE A 7 5.05 14.11 0.79
N CYS A 8 4.73 13.18 1.70
CA CYS A 8 3.65 12.20 1.50
C CYS A 8 2.24 12.77 1.74
N LEU A 9 2.09 13.74 2.65
CA LEU A 9 0.82 14.41 2.97
C LEU A 9 0.00 14.90 1.76
N PRO A 10 0.57 15.58 0.74
CA PRO A 10 -0.19 16.03 -0.43
C PRO A 10 -0.76 14.88 -1.27
N GLN A 11 -0.09 13.72 -1.32
CA GLN A 11 -0.57 12.55 -2.07
C GLN A 11 -1.87 11.97 -1.48
N ILE A 12 -2.04 12.08 -0.16
CA ILE A 12 -3.21 11.56 0.56
C ILE A 12 -4.38 12.55 0.52
N LYS A 13 -4.10 13.86 0.54
CA LYS A 13 -5.15 14.90 0.51
C LYS A 13 -5.91 14.95 -0.81
N ASN A 14 -5.26 14.64 -1.94
CA ASN A 14 -5.93 14.64 -3.24
C ASN A 14 -6.71 13.31 -3.44
N LYS A 15 -8.04 13.39 -3.58
CA LYS A 15 -8.91 12.21 -3.77
C LYS A 15 -8.53 11.36 -4.99
N ILE A 16 -7.99 11.95 -6.05
CA ILE A 16 -7.57 11.22 -7.26
C ILE A 16 -6.33 10.38 -6.95
N ASN A 17 -5.31 10.99 -6.33
CA ASN A 17 -4.07 10.31 -5.95
C ASN A 17 -4.34 9.23 -4.89
N PHE A 18 -5.17 9.53 -3.89
CA PHE A 18 -5.56 8.57 -2.87
C PHE A 18 -6.24 7.32 -3.45
N LYS A 19 -7.21 7.50 -4.37
CA LYS A 19 -7.88 6.37 -5.06
C LYS A 19 -6.89 5.51 -5.85
N ARG A 20 -5.88 6.14 -6.48
CA ARG A 20 -4.82 5.42 -7.20
C ARG A 20 -4.03 4.53 -6.26
N HIS A 21 -3.59 5.06 -5.12
CA HIS A 21 -2.84 4.30 -4.12
C HIS A 21 -3.66 3.16 -3.51
N ILE A 22 -4.96 3.38 -3.26
CA ILE A 22 -5.87 2.31 -2.81
C ILE A 22 -5.99 1.21 -3.87
N ARG A 23 -6.15 1.55 -5.16
CA ARG A 23 -6.25 0.53 -6.23
C ARG A 23 -4.97 -0.32 -6.32
N ILE A 24 -3.80 0.32 -6.22
CA ILE A 24 -2.51 -0.38 -6.21
C ILE A 24 -2.42 -1.30 -4.98
N ALA A 25 -2.76 -0.78 -3.80
CA ALA A 25 -2.75 -1.55 -2.57
C ALA A 25 -3.68 -2.77 -2.62
N LEU A 26 -4.87 -2.62 -3.21
CA LEU A 26 -5.80 -3.74 -3.39
C LEU A 26 -5.24 -4.77 -4.38
N PHE A 27 -4.72 -4.35 -5.53
CA PHE A 27 -4.20 -5.28 -6.52
C PHE A 27 -2.98 -6.05 -6.01
N VAL A 28 -1.95 -5.31 -5.57
CA VAL A 28 -0.70 -5.90 -5.05
C VAL A 28 -0.97 -6.66 -3.76
N GLY A 29 -1.75 -6.08 -2.85
CA GLY A 29 -2.12 -6.70 -1.58
C GLY A 29 -2.95 -7.98 -1.75
N THR A 30 -3.78 -8.10 -2.80
CA THR A 30 -4.50 -9.35 -3.09
C THR A 30 -3.54 -10.46 -3.50
N ILE A 31 -2.60 -10.16 -4.39
CA ILE A 31 -1.55 -11.11 -4.80
C ILE A 31 -0.73 -11.53 -3.58
N LEU A 32 -0.33 -10.55 -2.77
CA LEU A 32 0.51 -10.77 -1.60
C LEU A 32 -0.25 -11.54 -0.50
N ASN A 33 -1.56 -11.32 -0.35
CA ASN A 33 -2.41 -12.04 0.59
C ASN A 33 -2.64 -13.48 0.14
N PHE A 34 -2.78 -13.69 -1.17
CA PHE A 34 -2.85 -15.02 -1.76
C PHE A 34 -1.58 -15.81 -1.47
N ILE A 35 -0.38 -15.33 -1.85
CA ILE A 35 0.87 -16.06 -1.59
C ILE A 35 1.11 -16.31 -0.09
N ASN A 36 0.64 -15.43 0.78
CA ASN A 36 0.94 -15.49 2.21
C ASN A 36 0.01 -16.42 3.00
N GLN A 37 -1.23 -16.64 2.55
CA GLN A 37 -2.19 -17.51 3.25
C GLN A 37 -2.93 -18.46 2.30
N TYR A 38 -2.34 -18.80 1.14
CA TYR A 38 -3.01 -19.62 0.11
C TYR A 38 -3.51 -20.96 0.68
N GLU A 39 -2.73 -21.62 1.53
CA GLU A 39 -3.10 -22.89 2.18
C GLU A 39 -4.42 -22.75 2.97
N ASN A 40 -4.51 -21.74 3.83
CA ASN A 40 -5.72 -21.49 4.62
C ASN A 40 -6.93 -21.10 3.76
N ILE A 41 -6.71 -20.44 2.61
CA ILE A 41 -7.76 -20.05 1.67
C ILE A 41 -8.27 -21.27 0.89
N ILE A 42 -7.37 -22.15 0.43
CA ILE A 42 -7.70 -23.35 -0.35
C ILE A 42 -8.32 -24.43 0.54
N GLU A 43 -7.84 -24.59 1.77
CA GLU A 43 -8.40 -25.52 2.76
C GLU A 43 -9.72 -25.04 3.38
N MET A 44 -10.22 -23.84 3.01
CA MET A 44 -11.37 -23.17 3.63
C MET A 44 -11.29 -23.07 5.16
N ASN A 45 -10.06 -23.02 5.71
CA ASN A 45 -9.85 -22.97 7.14
C ASN A 45 -9.84 -21.51 7.65
N TYR A 46 -11.03 -20.90 7.66
CA TYR A 46 -11.21 -19.50 8.06
C TYR A 46 -10.86 -19.23 9.53
N GLN A 47 -10.80 -20.26 10.40
CA GLN A 47 -10.39 -20.12 11.79
C GLN A 47 -8.88 -19.84 11.95
N LYS A 48 -8.05 -20.24 10.97
CA LYS A 48 -6.60 -19.97 10.97
C LYS A 48 -6.21 -18.71 10.19
N LEU A 49 -7.17 -18.02 9.56
CA LEU A 49 -6.89 -16.77 8.86
C LEU A 49 -6.41 -15.70 9.85
N ASN A 50 -5.16 -15.30 9.71
CA ASN A 50 -4.62 -14.20 10.49
C ASN A 50 -5.03 -12.87 9.86
N VAL A 51 -6.15 -12.32 10.32
CA VAL A 51 -6.72 -11.04 9.86
C VAL A 51 -5.74 -9.88 10.03
N PHE A 52 -4.95 -9.88 11.11
CA PHE A 52 -3.93 -8.86 11.33
C PHE A 52 -2.84 -8.92 10.25
N HIS A 53 -2.41 -10.13 9.91
CA HIS A 53 -1.46 -10.33 8.82
C HIS A 53 -2.04 -9.88 7.48
N ALA A 54 -3.28 -10.27 7.18
CA ALA A 54 -3.96 -9.80 5.97
C ALA A 54 -4.02 -8.26 5.90
N LEU A 55 -4.35 -7.59 7.02
CA LEU A 55 -4.40 -6.12 7.07
C LEU A 55 -3.05 -5.48 6.74
N ILE A 56 -1.95 -5.99 7.31
CA ILE A 56 -0.59 -5.52 6.98
C ILE A 56 -0.27 -5.75 5.50
N THR A 57 -0.66 -6.89 4.95
CA THR A 57 -0.45 -7.25 3.54
C THR A 57 -1.07 -6.26 2.56
N TYR A 58 -2.16 -5.56 2.93
CA TYR A 58 -2.73 -4.47 2.15
C TYR A 58 -2.18 -3.09 2.53
N CYS A 59 -1.85 -2.85 3.81
CA CYS A 59 -1.31 -1.59 4.28
C CYS A 59 0.09 -1.30 3.72
N VAL A 60 0.98 -2.30 3.66
CA VAL A 60 2.35 -2.14 3.16
C VAL A 60 2.38 -1.63 1.70
N PRO A 61 1.72 -2.27 0.73
CA PRO A 61 1.73 -1.79 -0.66
C PRO A 61 1.06 -0.42 -0.83
N PHE A 62 0.10 -0.05 0.04
CA PHE A 62 -0.42 1.32 0.08
C PHE A 62 0.67 2.34 0.44
N PHE A 63 1.37 2.13 1.57
CA PHE A 63 2.40 3.06 2.03
C PHE A 63 3.59 3.16 1.07
N VAL A 64 4.03 2.03 0.51
CA VAL A 64 5.09 2.01 -0.49
C VAL A 64 4.67 2.80 -1.73
N SER A 65 3.43 2.61 -2.20
CA SER A 65 2.93 3.37 -3.35
C SER A 65 2.90 4.88 -3.11
N VAL A 66 2.46 5.32 -1.92
CA VAL A 66 2.46 6.74 -1.53
C VAL A 66 3.88 7.28 -1.44
N TYR A 67 4.79 6.54 -0.80
CA TYR A 67 6.20 6.95 -0.65
C TYR A 67 6.92 7.10 -1.99
N SER A 68 6.75 6.12 -2.89
CA SER A 68 7.35 6.17 -4.23
C SER A 68 6.85 7.37 -5.04
N ALA A 69 5.54 7.65 -5.01
CA ALA A 69 4.99 8.81 -5.72
C ALA A 69 5.45 10.14 -5.11
N ALA A 70 5.48 10.22 -3.78
CA ALA A 70 5.96 11.40 -3.06
C ALA A 70 7.43 11.71 -3.39
N THR A 71 8.28 10.68 -3.41
CA THR A 71 9.72 10.84 -3.69
C THR A 71 9.97 11.23 -5.14
N PHE A 72 9.23 10.64 -6.09
CA PHE A 72 9.39 10.95 -7.51
C PHE A 72 9.00 12.40 -7.84
N ASN A 73 7.86 12.88 -7.32
CA ASN A 73 7.44 14.26 -7.52
C ASN A 73 8.40 15.28 -6.89
N HIS A 74 8.97 14.95 -5.72
CA HIS A 74 9.94 15.83 -5.07
C HIS A 74 11.27 15.91 -5.84
N GLN A 75 11.65 14.83 -6.54
CA GLN A 75 12.83 14.84 -7.41
C GLN A 75 12.63 15.72 -8.65
N GLU A 76 11.43 15.75 -9.25
CA GLU A 76 11.13 16.68 -10.35
C GLU A 76 11.23 18.15 -9.90
N GLU A 77 10.62 18.53 -8.76
CA GLU A 77 10.65 19.91 -8.26
C GLU A 77 12.07 20.44 -7.93
N THR A 78 13.03 19.56 -7.63
CA THR A 78 14.43 19.95 -7.35
C THR A 78 15.34 20.01 -8.57
N ASN A 79 14.89 19.48 -9.72
CA ASN A 79 15.67 19.45 -10.96
C ASN A 79 15.27 20.55 -11.96
N ASP A 80 14.25 21.34 -11.63
CA ASP A 80 13.83 22.59 -12.30
C ASP A 80 14.36 23.82 -11.55
#